data_AF-A0A974AMP8-F1
#
_entry.id   AF-A0A974AMP8-F1
#
_cell.length_a   1.000
_cell.length_b   1.000
_cell.length_c   1.000
_cell.angle_alpha   90.00
_cell.angle_beta   90.00
_cell.angle_gamma   90.00
#
_symmetry.space_group_name_H-M   'P 1'
#
loop_
_entity.id
_entity.type
_entity.pdbx_description
1 polymer ?
#
loop_
_entity_poly.entity_id
_entity_poly.type
_entity_poly.pdbx_seq_one_letter_code
_entity_poly.pdbx_strand_id
1 'polypeptide(L)' 'MTTQPTPHIIQAEQVAPQAWRNGGGQTRELLTWPDATDWHLRISRADIEADGPFSAFAGVQRWFVVLSGKGVVLR' A
#
# COMPACT_ATOMS: atom_id res chain seq x y z
N MET A 1 -19.52 20.11 24.17
CA MET A 1 -19.03 20.36 22.81
C MET A 1 -17.98 19.30 22.52
N THR A 2 -18.30 18.29 21.71
CA THR A 2 -17.33 17.26 21.30
C THR A 2 -16.48 17.84 20.17
N THR A 3 -15.17 17.95 20.38
CA THR A 3 -14.23 18.29 19.32
C THR A 3 -14.20 17.15 18.31
N GLN A 4 -14.55 17.45 17.07
CA GLN A 4 -14.43 16.49 15.98
C GLN A 4 -12.93 16.28 15.70
N PRO A 5 -12.45 15.05 15.50
CA PRO A 5 -11.04 14.82 15.20
C PRO A 5 -10.67 15.49 13.87
N THR A 6 -9.53 16.17 13.85
CA THR A 6 -8.97 16.74 12.61
C THR A 6 -8.53 15.58 11.71
N PRO A 7 -8.98 15.52 10.45
CA PRO A 7 -8.55 14.48 9.53
C PRO A 7 -7.07 14.63 9.18
N HIS A 8 -6.35 13.52 9.10
CA HIS A 8 -5.00 13.47 8.56
C HIS A 8 -5.08 13.22 7.04
N ILE A 9 -4.64 14.18 6.24
CA ILE A 9 -4.69 14.11 4.78
C ILE A 9 -3.32 13.72 4.23
N ILE A 10 -3.28 12.64 3.46
CA ILE A 10 -2.07 12.14 2.79
C ILE A 10 -2.28 12.29 1.28
N GLN A 11 -1.42 13.06 0.61
CA GLN A 11 -1.37 13.14 -0.85
C GLN A 11 -0.47 12.04 -1.38
N ALA A 12 -1.05 11.01 -2.00
CA ALA A 12 -0.31 9.82 -2.42
C ALA A 12 0.85 10.16 -3.38
N GLU A 13 0.68 11.16 -4.23
CA GLU A 13 1.65 11.62 -5.22
C GLU A 13 2.89 12.27 -4.58
N GLN A 14 2.77 12.77 -3.35
CA GLN A 14 3.87 13.39 -2.61
C GLN A 14 4.68 12.36 -1.80
N VAL A 15 4.21 11.12 -1.69
CA VAL A 15 4.92 10.03 -1.02
C VAL A 15 5.93 9.42 -1.99
N ALA A 16 7.20 9.39 -1.58
CA ALA A 16 8.27 8.80 -2.37
C ALA A 16 8.00 7.30 -2.62
N PRO A 17 8.06 6.82 -3.87
CA PRO A 17 7.93 5.40 -4.15
C PRO A 17 9.21 4.65 -3.80
N GLN A 18 9.05 3.40 -3.35
CA GLN A 18 10.13 2.45 -3.15
C GLN A 18 10.04 1.33 -4.17
N ALA A 19 11.09 1.17 -4.97
CA ALA A 19 11.21 0.09 -5.93
C ALA A 19 11.24 -1.29 -5.23
N TRP A 20 10.58 -2.28 -5.82
CA TRP A 20 10.61 -3.65 -5.32
C TRP A 20 11.96 -4.31 -5.64
N ARG A 21 12.40 -5.21 -4.76
CA ARG A 21 13.66 -5.94 -4.93
C ARG A 21 13.71 -6.77 -6.23
N ASN A 22 12.55 -7.23 -6.72
CA ASN A 22 12.46 -8.01 -7.95
C ASN A 22 12.36 -7.13 -9.22
N GLY A 23 12.33 -5.80 -9.09
CA GLY A 23 12.21 -4.87 -10.22
C GLY A 23 10.83 -4.86 -10.90
N GLY A 24 9.82 -5.55 -10.38
CA GLY A 24 8.51 -5.68 -11.02
C GLY A 24 7.54 -4.52 -10.76
N GLY A 25 8.00 -3.45 -10.12
CA GLY A 25 7.15 -2.33 -9.73
C GLY A 25 7.67 -1.56 -8.51
N GLN A 26 6.78 -0.79 -7.91
CA GLN A 26 7.08 0.07 -6.77
C GLN A 26 5.88 0.24 -5.83
N THR A 27 6.16 0.55 -4.57
CA THR A 27 5.13 0.85 -3.56
C THR A 27 5.33 2.24 -2.99
N ARG A 28 4.24 2.99 -2.83
CA ARG A 28 4.15 4.17 -1.95
C ARG A 28 3.44 3.77 -0.67
N GLU A 29 4.13 3.88 0.45
CA GLU A 29 3.57 3.59 1.77
C GLU A 29 2.85 4.83 2.31
N LEU A 30 1.53 4.75 2.45
CA LEU A 30 0.70 5.90 2.83
C LEU A 30 0.48 5.96 4.34
N LEU A 31 0.30 4.80 4.97
CA LEU A 31 0.13 4.68 6.41
C LEU A 31 0.70 3.36 6.90
N THR A 32 1.42 3.42 8.00
CA THR A 32 1.71 2.28 8.88
C THR A 32 1.33 2.69 10.29
N TRP A 33 0.56 1.84 10.97
CA TRP A 33 0.15 2.11 12.34
C TRP A 33 0.28 0.86 13.21
N PRO A 34 0.81 0.97 14.44
CA PRO A 34 1.33 2.20 15.06
C PRO A 34 2.66 2.68 14.47
N ASP A 35 3.51 1.77 13.98
CA ASP A 35 4.78 2.08 13.34
C ASP A 35 5.11 1.06 12.23
N ALA A 36 6.23 1.24 11.53
CA ALA A 36 6.60 0.42 10.37
C ALA A 36 7.12 -0.99 10.71
N THR A 37 7.52 -1.25 11.96
CA THR A 37 8.14 -2.53 12.36
C THR A 37 7.11 -3.51 12.89
N ASP A 38 6.17 -3.03 13.71
CA ASP A 38 5.11 -3.85 14.33
C ASP A 38 3.71 -3.25 14.04
N TRP A 39 3.38 -3.14 12.75
CA TRP A 39 2.11 -2.55 12.32
C TRP A 39 0.94 -3.54 12.46
N HIS A 40 -0.21 -2.97 12.82
CA HIS A 40 -1.52 -3.63 12.74
C HIS A 40 -2.26 -3.24 11.45
N LEU A 41 -2.00 -2.04 10.93
CA LEU A 41 -2.60 -1.53 9.70
C LEU A 41 -1.53 -0.93 8.80
N ARG A 42 -1.55 -1.34 7.54
CA ARG A 42 -0.74 -0.75 6.48
C ARG A 42 -1.60 -0.42 5.27
N ILE A 43 -1.53 0.83 4.82
CA ILE A 43 -2.18 1.30 3.60
C ILE A 43 -1.09 1.76 2.63
N SER A 44 -1.16 1.27 1.40
CA SER A 44 -0.19 1.61 0.38
C SER A 44 -0.82 1.66 -1.01
N ARG A 45 -0.13 2.31 -1.94
CA ARG A 45 -0.42 2.28 -3.37
C ARG A 45 0.71 1.57 -4.08
N ALA A 46 0.37 0.59 -4.91
CA ALA A 46 1.32 -0.19 -5.69
C ALA A 46 1.17 0.16 -7.17
N ASP A 47 2.29 0.36 -7.86
CA ASP A 47 2.35 0.33 -9.32
C ASP A 47 2.99 -1.01 -9.71
N ILE A 48 2.24 -1.85 -10.44
CA ILE A 48 2.69 -3.16 -10.93
C ILE A 48 3.13 -2.98 -12.39
N GLU A 49 4.41 -3.21 -12.67
CA GLU A 49 5.00 -3.01 -14.01
C GLU A 49 5.30 -4.33 -14.74
N ALA A 50 5.45 -5.43 -13.98
CA ALA A 50 5.66 -6.76 -14.53
C ALA A 50 4.90 -7.83 -13.75
N ASP A 51 4.54 -8.91 -14.44
CA ASP A 51 3.93 -10.08 -13.82
C ASP A 51 4.88 -10.71 -12.80
N GLY A 52 4.32 -11.14 -11.67
CA GLY A 52 5.09 -11.79 -10.61
C GLY A 52 4.25 -12.12 -9.39
N PRO A 53 4.79 -12.93 -8.47
CA PRO A 53 4.11 -13.22 -7.22
C PRO A 53 4.07 -11.99 -6.32
N PHE A 54 2.96 -11.80 -5.62
CA PHE A 54 2.93 -10.88 -4.49
C PHE A 54 3.70 -11.45 -3.30
N SER A 55 4.37 -10.58 -2.54
CA SER A 55 4.96 -10.95 -1.27
C SER A 55 3.90 -11.52 -0.33
N ALA A 56 4.28 -12.60 0.37
CA ALA A 56 3.49 -13.18 1.44
C ALA A 56 3.67 -12.38 2.74
N PHE A 57 2.57 -12.12 3.44
CA PHE A 57 2.56 -11.53 4.78
C PHE A 57 1.76 -12.48 5.68
N ALA A 58 2.47 -13.33 6.42
CA ALA A 58 1.84 -14.35 7.25
C ALA A 58 0.98 -13.70 8.34
N GLY A 59 -0.24 -14.21 8.54
CA GLY A 59 -1.20 -13.68 9.52
C GLY A 59 -1.87 -12.36 9.13
N VAL A 60 -1.56 -11.79 7.96
CA VAL A 60 -2.14 -10.52 7.50
C VAL A 60 -3.26 -10.77 6.50
N GLN A 61 -4.44 -10.25 6.81
CA GLN A 61 -5.53 -10.16 5.85
C GLN A 61 -5.26 -9.00 4.87
N ARG A 62 -5.28 -9.29 3.57
CA ARG A 62 -5.03 -8.29 2.52
C ARG A 62 -6.25 -8.12 1.64
N TRP A 63 -6.57 -6.86 1.36
CA TRP A 63 -7.48 -6.44 0.30
C TRP A 63 -6.78 -5.42 -0.58
N PHE A 64 -7.12 -5.39 -1.86
CA PHE A 64 -6.70 -4.33 -2.75
C PHE A 64 -7.76 -4.11 -3.83
N VAL A 65 -7.69 -2.96 -4.48
CA VAL A 65 -8.52 -2.59 -5.62
C VAL A 65 -7.62 -2.03 -6.71
N VAL A 66 -7.98 -2.28 -7.96
CA VAL A 66 -7.29 -1.71 -9.11
C VAL A 66 -7.74 -0.25 -9.25
N LEU A 67 -6.80 0.68 -9.12
CA LEU A 67 -7.07 2.12 -9.24
C LEU A 67 -7.05 2.58 -10.71
N SER A 68 -6.21 1.96 -11.54
CA SER A 68 -6.07 2.27 -12.96
C SER A 68 -5.49 1.07 -13.72
N GLY A 69 -5.59 1.11 -15.05
CA GLY A 69 -5.10 0.05 -15.93
C GLY A 69 -6.13 -1.03 -16.23
N LYS A 70 -5.67 -2.14 -16.83
CA LYS A 70 -6.53 -3.22 -17.34
C LYS A 70 -6.93 -4.26 -16.29
N GLY A 71 -6.51 -4.07 -15.04
CA GLY A 71 -6.71 -5.02 -13.96
C GLY A 71 -5.56 -6.01 -13.78
N VAL A 72 -5.78 -6.99 -12.91
CA VAL A 72 -4.83 -8.07 -12.60
C VAL A 72 -5.55 -9.41 -12.58
N VAL A 73 -4.82 -10.47 -12.88
CA VAL A 73 -5.30 -11.85 -12.68
C VAL A 73 -4.58 -12.43 -11.48
N LEU A 74 -5.35 -12.87 -10.48
CA LEU A 74 -4.83 -13.57 -9.31
C LEU A 74 -5.06 -15.08 -9.47
N ARG A 75 -4.13 -15.88 -8.96
CA ARG A 75 -4.21 -17.34 -8.92
C ARG A 75 -3.96 -17.83 -7.51
#